data_AF-A0A2V9Q1U1-F1
#
_entry.id   AF-A0A2V9Q1U1-F1
#
_cell.length_a   1.000
_cell.length_b   1.000
_cell.length_c   1.000
_cell.angle_alpha   90.00
_cell.angle_beta   90.00
_cell.angle_gamma   90.00
#
_symmetry.space_group_name_H-M   'P 1'
#
loop_
_entity.id
_entity.type
_entity.pdbx_description
1 polymer ?
#
loop_
_entity_poly.entity_id
_entity_poly.type
_entity_poly.pdbx_seq_one_letter_code
_entity_poly.pdbx_strand_id
1 'polypeptide(L)'
;MVTLFCFLTAMSVQAKTSHPPTVSDAEAFMKKAEARLAGLSVKVNQANRVHANFITDDTEALAAAVNEENTAVTAELVEQAKRFDGLK
;
A
#
# COMPACT_ATOMS: atom_id res chain seq x y z
N MET A 1 -34.05 38.01 -30.07
CA MET A 1 -34.74 38.12 -28.76
C MET A 1 -34.30 36.96 -27.90
N VAL A 2 -33.80 37.29 -26.71
CA VAL A 2 -33.64 36.44 -25.53
C VAL A 2 -32.54 35.36 -25.60
N THR A 3 -31.28 35.71 -25.31
CA THR A 3 -30.57 35.59 -24.02
C THR A 3 -30.40 34.17 -23.48
N LEU A 4 -29.14 33.86 -23.14
CA LEU A 4 -28.73 33.25 -21.87
C LEU A 4 -28.93 31.74 -21.67
N PHE A 5 -27.88 30.96 -21.93
CA PHE A 5 -27.31 30.11 -20.87
C PHE A 5 -25.86 29.76 -21.18
N CYS A 6 -24.98 30.73 -20.90
CA CYS A 6 -23.56 30.48 -20.71
C CYS A 6 -23.41 29.77 -19.36
N PHE A 7 -23.58 28.44 -19.31
CA PHE A 7 -23.22 27.65 -18.13
C PHE A 7 -21.75 27.25 -18.21
N LEU A 8 -20.94 28.30 -18.11
CA LEU A 8 -19.55 28.25 -17.71
C LEU A 8 -19.54 28.20 -16.17
N THR A 9 -19.79 27.04 -15.58
CA THR A 9 -19.63 26.84 -14.13
C THR A 9 -18.58 25.79 -13.87
N ALA A 10 -17.34 26.30 -13.81
CA ALA A 10 -16.25 25.85 -12.97
C ALA A 10 -16.38 24.41 -12.42
N MET A 11 -15.81 23.45 -13.15
CA MET A 11 -15.14 22.35 -12.47
C MET A 11 -13.99 22.99 -11.70
N SER A 12 -14.22 23.29 -10.43
CA SER A 12 -13.17 23.55 -9.46
C SER A 12 -12.28 22.31 -9.44
N VAL A 13 -11.16 22.38 -10.16
CA VAL A 13 -9.99 21.57 -9.87
C VAL A 13 -9.64 21.91 -8.43
N GLN A 14 -10.14 21.11 -7.50
CA GLN A 14 -9.65 21.10 -6.14
C GLN A 14 -8.26 20.47 -6.24
N ALA A 15 -7.28 21.29 -6.61
CA ALA A 15 -5.89 20.97 -6.39
C ALA A 15 -5.79 20.65 -4.90
N LYS A 16 -5.66 19.36 -4.56
CA LYS A 16 -5.22 18.96 -3.25
C LYS A 16 -3.86 19.62 -3.09
N THR A 17 -3.82 20.73 -2.36
CA THR A 17 -2.58 21.32 -1.91
C THR A 17 -1.89 20.24 -1.11
N SER A 18 -0.85 19.63 -1.71
CA SER A 18 -0.04 18.65 -1.03
C SER A 18 0.72 19.41 0.06
N HIS A 19 0.15 19.43 1.25
CA HIS A 19 0.88 19.89 2.43
C HIS A 19 2.10 18.97 2.62
N PRO A 20 3.24 19.50 3.09
CA PRO A 20 4.35 18.67 3.50
C PRO A 20 3.85 17.59 4.47
N PRO A 21 4.30 16.34 4.33
CA PRO A 21 3.89 15.28 5.25
C PRO A 21 4.22 15.66 6.69
N THR A 22 3.35 15.27 7.62
CA THR A 22 3.50 15.54 9.04
C THR A 22 3.89 14.28 9.82
N VAL A 23 4.30 14.44 11.08
CA VAL A 23 4.54 13.31 12.00
C VAL A 23 3.29 12.45 12.15
N SER A 24 2.11 13.07 12.27
CA SER A 24 0.83 12.34 12.34
C SER A 24 0.54 11.52 11.07
N ASP A 25 0.89 12.04 9.89
CA ASP A 25 0.76 11.29 8.63
C ASP A 25 1.71 10.09 8.59
N ALA A 26 2.91 10.22 9.15
CA ALA A 26 3.89 9.15 9.25
C ALA A 26 3.41 8.05 10.21
N GLU A 27 2.91 8.42 11.39
CA GLU A 27 2.32 7.50 12.35
C GLU A 27 1.13 6.74 11.75
N ALA A 28 0.23 7.45 11.05
CA ALA A 28 -0.91 6.83 10.38
C ALA A 28 -0.48 5.89 9.25
N PHE A 29 0.59 6.21 8.52
CA PHE A 29 1.18 5.33 7.53
C PHE A 29 1.77 4.08 8.19
N MET A 30 2.61 4.23 9.22
CA MET A 30 3.24 3.13 9.94
C MET A 30 2.20 2.13 10.47
N LYS A 31 1.14 2.63 11.13
CA LYS A 31 0.06 1.77 11.63
C LYS A 31 -0.60 0.94 10.52
N LYS A 32 -0.79 1.51 9.33
CA LYS A 32 -1.37 0.78 8.18
C LYS A 32 -0.38 -0.21 7.58
N ALA A 33 0.89 0.18 7.44
CA ALA A 33 1.96 -0.67 6.92
C ALA A 33 2.15 -1.89 7.82
N GLU A 34 2.25 -1.68 9.13
CA GLU A 34 2.37 -2.74 10.15
C GLU A 34 1.16 -3.68 10.12
N ALA A 35 -0.06 -3.16 10.06
CA ALA A 35 -1.25 -4.02 9.98
C ALA A 35 -1.25 -4.90 8.73
N ARG A 36 -0.85 -4.36 7.57
CA ARG A 36 -0.76 -5.11 6.31
C ARG A 36 0.34 -6.19 6.38
N LEU A 37 1.54 -5.82 6.83
CA LEU A 37 2.66 -6.75 6.97
C LEU A 37 2.38 -7.82 8.03
N ALA A 38 1.71 -7.48 9.13
CA ALA A 38 1.29 -8.45 10.14
C ALA A 38 0.34 -9.50 9.54
N GLY A 39 -0.68 -9.07 8.78
CA GLY A 39 -1.59 -9.98 8.09
C GLY A 39 -0.86 -10.90 7.09
N LEU A 40 0.10 -10.35 6.34
CA LEU A 40 0.87 -11.11 5.37
C LEU A 40 1.85 -12.09 6.04
N SER A 41 2.44 -11.72 7.17
CA SER A 41 3.34 -12.58 7.94
C SER A 41 2.66 -13.88 8.39
N VAL A 42 1.38 -13.81 8.76
CA VAL A 42 0.59 -15.00 9.13
C VAL A 42 0.44 -15.94 7.92
N LYS A 43 0.15 -15.39 6.74
CA LYS A 43 0.03 -16.17 5.49
C LYS A 43 1.36 -16.81 5.10
N VAL A 44 2.45 -16.05 5.14
CA VAL A 44 3.82 -16.54 4.89
C VAL A 44 4.14 -17.70 5.82
N ASN A 45 3.91 -17.51 7.12
CA ASN A 45 4.15 -18.55 8.12
C ASN A 45 3.29 -19.79 7.91
N GLN A 46 2.05 -19.64 7.46
CA GLN A 46 1.19 -20.78 7.15
C GLN A 46 1.66 -21.53 5.90
N ALA A 47 1.93 -20.83 4.80
CA ALA A 47 2.38 -21.44 3.55
C ALA A 47 3.72 -22.18 3.74
N ASN A 48 4.68 -21.54 4.41
CA ASN A 48 5.98 -22.15 4.71
C ASN A 48 5.84 -23.37 5.64
N ARG A 49 4.92 -23.34 6.62
CA ARG A 49 4.65 -24.53 7.45
C ARG A 49 4.06 -25.67 6.63
N VAL A 50 3.11 -25.40 5.74
CA VAL A 50 2.51 -26.44 4.88
C VAL A 50 3.60 -27.07 4.01
N HIS A 51 4.41 -26.25 3.34
CA HIS A 51 5.52 -26.72 2.53
C HIS A 51 6.54 -27.56 3.33
N ALA A 52 6.90 -27.10 4.54
CA ALA A 52 7.83 -27.84 5.41
C ALA A 52 7.31 -29.21 5.90
N ASN A 53 5.98 -29.40 5.95
CA ASN A 53 5.37 -30.69 6.30
C ASN A 53 5.11 -31.57 5.07
N PHE A 54 4.93 -30.96 3.89
CA PHE A 54 4.58 -31.63 2.65
C PHE A 54 5.44 -31.07 1.52
N ILE A 55 6.68 -31.54 1.38
CA ILE A 55 7.61 -31.01 0.39
C ILE A 55 7.23 -31.55 -1.00
N THR A 56 6.44 -30.77 -1.73
CA THR A 56 5.98 -31.04 -3.10
C THR A 56 6.02 -29.77 -3.94
N ASP A 57 6.08 -29.91 -5.27
CA ASP A 57 6.10 -28.78 -6.20
C ASP A 57 4.92 -27.82 -5.98
N ASP A 58 3.71 -28.34 -5.71
CA ASP A 58 2.51 -27.52 -5.47
C ASP A 58 2.63 -26.66 -4.21
N THR A 59 3.20 -27.21 -3.13
CA THR A 59 3.36 -26.46 -1.87
C THR A 59 4.55 -25.50 -1.93
N GLU A 60 5.59 -25.85 -2.68
CA GLU A 60 6.71 -24.95 -2.97
C GLU A 60 6.20 -23.74 -3.77
N ALA A 61 5.41 -23.96 -4.82
CA ALA A 61 4.80 -22.89 -5.60
C ALA A 61 3.88 -22.01 -4.75
N LEU A 62 3.07 -22.61 -3.85
CA LEU A 62 2.23 -21.86 -2.91
C LEU A 62 3.06 -20.99 -1.97
N ALA A 63 4.11 -21.54 -1.36
CA ALA A 63 5.00 -20.80 -0.47
C ALA A 63 5.73 -19.69 -1.22
N ALA A 64 6.25 -19.97 -2.41
CA ALA A 64 6.91 -19.00 -3.26
C ALA A 64 5.99 -17.82 -3.61
N ALA A 65 4.75 -18.08 -4.03
CA ALA A 65 3.79 -17.04 -4.38
C ALA A 65 3.48 -16.07 -3.22
N VAL A 66 3.32 -16.60 -1.99
CA VAL A 66 3.05 -15.75 -0.82
C VAL A 66 4.31 -14.98 -0.39
N ASN A 67 5.51 -15.57 -0.53
CA ASN A 67 6.77 -14.87 -0.28
C ASN A 67 7.03 -13.76 -1.33
N GLU A 68 6.65 -13.99 -2.59
CA GLU A 68 6.69 -12.98 -3.64
C GLU A 68 5.74 -11.82 -3.32
N GLU A 69 4.50 -12.09 -2.89
CA GLU A 69 3.57 -11.06 -2.43
C GLU A 69 4.19 -10.24 -1.28
N ASN A 70 4.79 -10.90 -0.29
CA ASN A 70 5.45 -10.22 0.83
C ASN A 70 6.60 -9.31 0.40
N THR A 71 7.40 -9.76 -0.56
CA THR A 71 8.50 -8.97 -1.13
C THR A 71 7.95 -7.76 -1.89
N ALA A 72 6.92 -7.96 -2.72
CA ALA A 72 6.31 -6.89 -3.50
C ALA A 72 5.66 -5.82 -2.61
N VAL A 73 4.91 -6.23 -1.60
CA VAL A 73 4.31 -5.32 -0.61
C VAL A 73 5.37 -4.55 0.15
N THR A 74 6.47 -5.21 0.54
CA THR A 74 7.57 -4.53 1.24
C THR A 74 8.22 -3.47 0.36
N ALA A 75 8.49 -3.79 -0.92
CA ALA A 75 9.04 -2.82 -1.87
C ALA A 75 8.09 -1.63 -2.10
N GLU A 76 6.79 -1.90 -2.24
CA GLU A 76 5.74 -0.88 -2.36
C GLU A 76 5.73 0.06 -1.14
N LEU A 77 5.81 -0.48 0.07
CA LEU A 77 5.84 0.29 1.31
C LEU A 77 7.13 1.12 1.44
N VAL A 78 8.28 0.57 1.03
CA VAL A 78 9.55 1.31 0.99
C VAL A 78 9.46 2.50 0.03
N GLU A 79 8.87 2.32 -1.16
CA GLU A 79 8.67 3.42 -2.10
C GLU A 79 7.76 4.50 -1.52
N GLN A 80 6.66 4.11 -0.89
CA GLN A 80 5.73 5.05 -0.24
C GLN A 80 6.38 5.79 0.93
N ALA A 81 7.25 5.12 1.70
CA ALA A 81 7.92 5.70 2.86
C ALA A 81 8.85 6.86 2.49
N LYS A 82 9.40 6.90 1.27
CA LYS A 82 10.26 7.99 0.78
C LYS A 82 9.60 9.36 0.89
N ARG A 83 8.27 9.45 0.86
CA ARG A 83 7.55 10.72 1.02
C ARG A 83 7.80 11.39 2.38
N PHE A 84 8.23 10.63 3.39
CA PHE A 84 8.53 11.13 4.74
C PHE A 84 10.01 11.47 4.93
N ASP A 85 10.83 11.37 3.88
CA ASP A 85 12.23 11.77 3.95
C ASP A 85 12.35 13.27 4.29
N GLY A 86 13.24 13.59 5.24
CA GLY A 86 13.44 14.97 5.73
C GLY A 86 12.41 15.46 6.76
N LEU A 87 11.46 14.63 7.20
CA LEU A 87 10.58 14.95 8.34
C LEU A 87 11.41 15.07 9.63
N LYS A 88 11.18 16.12 10.43
CA LYS A 88 11.89 16.41 11.69
C LYS A 88 11.02 16.19 12.91
#